data_AF-A0A2I0IKI6-F1
#
_entry.id   AF-A0A2I0IKI6-F1
#
_cell.length_a   1.000
_cell.length_b   1.000
_cell.length_c   1.000
_cell.angle_alpha   90.00
_cell.angle_beta   90.00
_cell.angle_gamma   90.00
#
_symmetry.space_group_name_H-M   'P 1'
#
loop_
_entity.id
_entity.type
_entity.pdbx_description
1 polymer ?
#
loop_
_entity_poly.entity_id
_entity_poly.type
_entity_poly.pdbx_seq_one_letter_code
_entity_poly.pdbx_strand_id
1 'polypeptide(L)'
;MGKSLSILQRASVTVMTPFMRLMNLSLQGPGGEESMTKKEKAKKSTPPESKKSKSVMSPAKPAQHNIAEAMDVLNKMQGTITILEYLAGVARITEDDRLRQVFVCMFNEARREWLRSLVRP
;
A
#
# COMPACT_ATOMS: atom_id res chain seq x y z
N MET A 1 42.00 -2.21 -36.61
CA MET A 1 40.52 -2.06 -36.57
C MET A 1 39.98 -3.14 -35.67
N GLY A 2 39.22 -2.94 -34.60
CA GLY A 2 38.72 -1.75 -33.92
C GLY A 2 38.26 -2.23 -32.53
N LYS A 3 38.47 -1.39 -31.51
CA LYS A 3 37.97 -1.62 -30.14
C LYS A 3 36.48 -1.30 -30.12
N SER A 4 35.64 -2.14 -29.50
CA SER A 4 34.48 -1.61 -28.75
C SER A 4 33.90 -2.64 -27.78
N LEU A 5 34.07 -2.35 -26.49
CA LEU A 5 33.25 -2.83 -25.39
C LEU A 5 31.79 -2.44 -25.66
N SER A 6 30.85 -3.36 -25.46
CA SER A 6 29.46 -2.97 -25.14
C SER A 6 28.88 -3.85 -24.03
N ILE A 7 28.95 -3.27 -22.84
CA ILE A 7 27.84 -3.15 -21.88
C ILE A 7 27.26 -4.46 -21.32
N LEU A 8 27.87 -4.83 -20.20
CA LEU A 8 27.21 -5.25 -18.98
C LEU A 8 25.84 -4.55 -18.78
N GLN A 9 24.73 -5.27 -18.87
CA GLN A 9 23.67 -5.10 -17.87
C GLN A 9 23.17 -6.48 -17.43
N ARG A 10 23.89 -6.98 -16.43
CA ARG A 10 23.44 -7.97 -15.48
C ARG A 10 22.04 -7.56 -15.00
N ALA A 11 21.05 -8.39 -15.27
CA ALA A 11 19.75 -8.27 -14.63
C ALA A 11 19.97 -8.36 -13.11
N SER A 12 19.95 -7.23 -12.42
CA SER A 12 19.75 -7.23 -10.97
C SER A 12 18.29 -7.58 -10.74
N VAL A 13 18.02 -8.88 -10.60
CA VAL A 13 16.84 -9.33 -9.86
C VAL A 13 17.12 -9.01 -8.39
N THR A 14 16.98 -7.73 -8.03
CA THR A 14 16.93 -7.33 -6.64
C THR A 14 15.67 -7.97 -6.08
N VAL A 15 15.82 -8.95 -5.19
CA VAL A 15 14.74 -9.44 -4.34
C VAL A 15 14.30 -8.25 -3.49
N MET A 16 13.38 -7.44 -4.01
CA MET A 16 12.80 -6.31 -3.29
C MET A 16 12.04 -6.88 -2.10
N THR A 17 12.54 -6.59 -0.90
CA THR A 17 11.80 -6.85 0.32
C THR A 17 10.46 -6.09 0.27
N PRO A 18 9.40 -6.60 0.92
CA PRO A 18 8.07 -5.97 0.88
C PRO A 18 8.10 -4.47 1.22
N PHE A 19 9.02 -4.07 2.09
CA PHE A 19 9.26 -2.68 2.47
C PHE A 19 9.73 -1.79 1.31
N MET A 20 10.68 -2.25 0.48
CA MET A 20 11.16 -1.50 -0.67
C MET A 20 10.09 -1.38 -1.78
N ARG A 21 9.18 -2.36 -1.87
CA ARG A 21 8.05 -2.34 -2.82
C ARG A 21 7.03 -1.26 -2.51
N LEU A 22 6.79 -0.99 -1.22
CA LEU A 22 5.87 0.08 -0.80
C LEU A 22 6.42 1.48 -1.15
N MET A 23 7.71 1.70 -0.93
CA MET A 23 8.36 2.99 -1.23
C MET A 23 8.38 3.29 -2.74
N ASN A 24 8.64 2.29 -3.58
CA ASN A 24 8.69 2.47 -5.04
C ASN A 24 7.32 2.83 -5.64
N LEU A 25 6.22 2.28 -5.10
CA LEU A 25 4.87 2.59 -5.54
C LEU A 25 4.42 4.00 -5.13
N SER A 26 4.92 4.51 -3.99
CA SER A 26 4.58 5.86 -3.52
C SER A 26 5.31 6.99 -4.29
N LEU A 27 6.35 6.64 -5.07
CA LEU A 27 7.16 7.58 -5.85
C LEU A 27 6.71 7.69 -7.33
N GLN A 28 5.95 6.73 -7.85
CA GLN A 28 5.29 6.84 -9.15
C GLN A 28 3.95 7.55 -8.96
N GLY A 29 3.95 8.88 -9.16
CA GLY A 29 2.72 9.64 -9.34
C GLY A 29 1.91 9.16 -10.55
N PRO A 30 0.63 9.57 -10.71
CA PRO A 30 -0.21 9.11 -11.80
C PRO A 30 0.28 9.70 -13.14
N GLY A 31 1.18 8.99 -13.81
CA GLY A 31 1.54 9.24 -15.20
C GLY A 31 0.57 8.52 -16.12
N GLY A 32 -0.30 9.28 -16.79
CA GLY A 32 -1.18 8.77 -17.83
C GLY A 32 -1.19 9.75 -19.00
N GLU A 33 -0.28 9.55 -19.95
CA GLU A 33 -0.42 10.04 -21.31
C GLU A 33 -0.83 8.87 -22.20
N GLU A 34 -2.05 8.87 -22.72
CA GLU A 34 -2.41 8.15 -23.94
C GLU A 34 -3.33 9.02 -24.80
N SER A 35 -2.75 9.58 -25.85
CA SER A 35 -3.40 10.25 -26.98
C SER A 35 -3.82 9.21 -28.00
N MET A 36 -5.05 9.28 -28.55
CA MET A 36 -5.33 8.95 -29.96
C MET A 36 -6.73 9.40 -30.44
N THR A 37 -6.69 10.37 -31.36
CA THR A 37 -7.42 10.50 -32.65
C THR A 37 -8.96 10.61 -32.74
N LYS A 38 -9.36 11.79 -33.23
CA LYS A 38 -10.66 12.13 -33.85
C LYS A 38 -11.06 11.17 -34.98
N LYS A 39 -12.35 10.82 -35.08
CA LYS A 39 -13.04 10.61 -36.38
C LYS A 39 -14.45 11.21 -36.38
N GLU A 40 -14.83 11.64 -37.56
CA GLU A 40 -15.79 12.68 -37.96
C GLU A 40 -17.28 12.27 -37.99
N LYS A 41 -18.12 13.15 -37.42
CA LYS A 41 -19.46 13.67 -37.85
C LYS A 41 -20.43 12.78 -38.69
N ALA A 42 -21.63 12.53 -38.14
CA ALA A 42 -22.90 12.78 -38.84
C ALA A 42 -24.16 12.79 -37.93
N LYS A 43 -24.77 13.98 -37.88
CA LYS A 43 -26.21 14.30 -37.95
C LYS A 43 -27.21 13.84 -36.84
N LYS A 44 -27.49 14.80 -35.94
CA LYS A 44 -28.79 15.31 -35.43
C LYS A 44 -29.82 14.36 -34.80
N SER A 45 -30.02 14.49 -33.48
CA SER A 45 -31.30 14.82 -32.85
C SER A 45 -31.11 15.15 -31.34
N THR A 46 -31.61 16.31 -30.90
CA THR A 46 -31.85 16.73 -29.49
C THR A 46 -33.38 16.89 -29.36
N PRO A 47 -34.10 16.91 -28.20
CA PRO A 47 -33.76 16.87 -26.74
C PRO A 47 -34.52 15.72 -25.98
N PRO A 48 -34.56 15.56 -24.62
CA PRO A 48 -34.39 16.58 -23.56
C PRO A 48 -33.45 16.24 -22.39
N GLU A 49 -33.27 17.27 -21.59
CA GLU A 49 -32.46 17.36 -20.38
C GLU A 49 -32.76 16.27 -19.33
N SER A 50 -31.79 16.17 -18.42
CA SER A 50 -32.04 15.77 -17.03
C SER A 50 -32.27 14.29 -16.77
N LYS A 51 -31.15 13.57 -16.64
CA LYS A 51 -30.81 12.83 -15.41
C LYS A 51 -29.34 12.49 -15.47
N LYS A 52 -28.51 13.46 -15.05
CA LYS A 52 -27.19 13.19 -14.51
C LYS A 52 -27.41 12.31 -13.29
N SER A 53 -27.42 10.99 -13.48
CA SER A 53 -27.24 10.06 -12.39
C SER A 53 -25.85 10.34 -11.85
N LYS A 54 -25.81 11.22 -10.85
CA LYS A 54 -24.68 11.39 -9.95
C LYS A 54 -24.49 10.01 -9.34
N SER A 55 -23.64 9.21 -9.97
CA SER A 55 -23.05 8.05 -9.32
C SER A 55 -22.26 8.64 -8.17
N VAL A 56 -22.93 8.75 -7.01
CA VAL A 56 -22.26 8.88 -5.73
C VAL A 56 -21.59 7.53 -5.57
N MET A 57 -20.40 7.41 -6.14
CA MET A 57 -19.46 6.37 -5.78
C MET A 57 -19.26 6.58 -4.29
N SER A 58 -20.00 5.82 -3.50
CA SER A 58 -19.91 5.87 -2.05
C SER A 58 -18.42 5.73 -1.74
N PRO A 59 -17.84 6.59 -0.88
CA PRO A 59 -16.47 6.40 -0.46
C PRO A 59 -16.34 4.94 -0.02
N ALA A 60 -15.42 4.20 -0.64
CA ALA A 60 -15.17 2.83 -0.26
C ALA A 60 -15.01 2.85 1.27
N LYS A 61 -15.88 2.13 1.99
CA LYS A 61 -15.75 2.00 3.45
C LYS A 61 -14.28 1.67 3.69
N PRO A 62 -13.52 2.48 4.46
CA PRO A 62 -12.15 2.12 4.75
C PRO A 62 -12.20 0.72 5.34
N ALA A 63 -11.51 -0.23 4.71
CA ALA A 63 -11.45 -1.59 5.19
C ALA A 63 -11.03 -1.53 6.65
N GLN A 64 -11.96 -1.87 7.54
CA GLN A 64 -11.95 -1.52 8.96
C GLN A 64 -10.99 -2.44 9.73
N HIS A 65 -9.76 -2.59 9.23
CA HIS A 65 -8.70 -3.54 9.65
C HIS A 65 -7.54 -3.57 8.62
N ASN A 66 -7.22 -2.44 7.99
CA ASN A 66 -6.15 -2.37 7.02
C ASN A 66 -4.78 -2.51 7.72
N ILE A 67 -3.83 -3.20 7.09
CA ILE A 67 -2.41 -3.25 7.48
C ILE A 67 -1.88 -1.86 7.81
N ALA A 68 -2.25 -0.83 7.03
CA ALA A 68 -1.83 0.54 7.29
C ALA A 68 -2.24 1.07 8.68
N GLU A 69 -3.44 0.75 9.14
CA GLU A 69 -3.95 1.18 10.46
C GLU A 69 -3.17 0.51 11.59
N ALA A 70 -2.95 -0.80 11.49
CA ALA A 70 -2.17 -1.53 12.48
C ALA A 70 -0.71 -1.07 12.52
N MET A 71 -0.13 -0.74 11.36
CA MET A 71 1.21 -0.16 11.27
C MET A 71 1.28 1.23 11.91
N ASP A 72 0.28 2.09 11.72
CA ASP A 72 0.21 3.39 12.38
C ASP A 72 0.15 3.25 13.91
N VAL A 73 -0.66 2.32 14.42
CA VAL A 73 -0.72 2.00 15.86
C VAL A 73 0.64 1.50 16.37
N LEU A 74 1.31 0.60 15.66
CA LEU A 74 2.62 0.08 16.04
C LEU A 74 3.71 1.17 16.01
N ASN A 75 3.68 2.06 15.01
CA ASN A 75 4.62 3.17 14.88
C ASN A 75 4.54 4.14 16.06
N LYS A 76 3.32 4.41 16.55
CA LYS A 76 3.10 5.23 17.75
C LYS A 76 3.71 4.62 19.02
N MET A 77 4.05 3.33 19.02
CA MET A 77 4.63 2.63 20.17
C MET A 77 6.17 2.63 20.18
N GLN A 78 6.86 3.11 19.13
CA GLN A 78 8.33 3.02 18.98
C GLN A 78 9.14 3.58 20.17
N GLY A 79 8.59 4.54 20.93
CA GLY A 79 9.24 5.08 22.14
C GLY A 79 9.09 4.22 23.41
N THR A 80 8.34 3.11 23.34
CA THR A 80 7.97 2.28 24.50
C THR A 80 8.24 0.79 24.32
N ILE A 81 8.73 0.39 23.15
CA ILE A 81 9.06 -0.99 22.79
C ILE A 81 10.47 -1.04 22.21
N THR A 82 11.11 -2.20 22.29
CA THR A 82 12.41 -2.48 21.68
C THR A 82 12.27 -2.68 20.17
N ILE A 83 13.40 -2.58 19.45
CA ILE A 83 13.44 -2.85 18.00
C ILE A 83 13.02 -4.29 17.69
N LEU A 84 13.41 -5.26 18.53
CA LEU A 84 13.05 -6.67 18.34
C LEU A 84 11.54 -6.88 18.44
N GLU A 85 10.91 -6.28 19.45
CA GLU A 85 9.45 -6.30 19.62
C GLU A 85 8.75 -5.63 18.44
N TYR A 86 9.26 -4.49 17.97
CA TYR A 86 8.73 -3.82 16.79
C TYR A 86 8.78 -4.72 15.55
N LEU A 87 9.94 -5.33 15.24
CA LEU A 87 10.09 -6.22 14.08
C LEU A 87 9.20 -7.46 14.18
N ALA A 88 9.10 -8.08 15.36
CA ALA A 88 8.21 -9.21 15.60
C ALA A 88 6.74 -8.83 15.41
N GLY A 89 6.34 -7.65 15.89
CA GLY A 89 5.02 -7.08 15.68
C GLY A 89 4.70 -6.87 14.21
N VAL A 90 5.63 -6.28 13.43
CA VAL A 90 5.48 -6.11 11.98
C VAL A 90 5.23 -7.44 11.31
N ALA A 91 6.07 -8.46 11.59
CA ALA A 91 5.92 -9.78 11.00
C ALA A 91 4.51 -10.34 11.22
N ARG A 92 4.03 -10.34 12.48
CA ARG A 92 2.70 -10.87 12.83
C ARG A 92 1.54 -10.09 12.22
N ILE A 93 1.60 -8.76 12.23
CA ILE A 93 0.55 -7.90 11.66
C ILE A 93 0.43 -8.09 10.14
N THR A 94 1.56 -8.32 9.45
CA THR A 94 1.58 -8.53 8.00
C THR A 94 1.23 -9.96 7.58
N GLU A 95 1.45 -10.95 8.45
CA GLU A 95 1.22 -12.37 8.16
C GLU A 95 -0.22 -12.81 8.46
N ASP A 96 -0.82 -12.33 9.55
CA ASP A 96 -2.12 -12.80 10.04
C ASP A 96 -3.14 -11.66 10.21
N ASP A 97 -4.19 -11.72 9.40
CA ASP A 97 -5.31 -10.78 9.41
C ASP A 97 -6.07 -10.73 10.73
N ARG A 98 -6.23 -11.86 11.42
CA ARG A 98 -6.91 -11.93 12.71
C ARG A 98 -6.04 -11.33 13.81
N LEU A 99 -4.74 -11.63 13.82
CA LEU A 99 -3.82 -11.02 14.78
C LEU A 99 -3.75 -9.50 14.57
N ARG A 100 -3.75 -9.05 13.32
CA ARG A 100 -3.83 -7.62 13.00
C ARG A 100 -5.10 -6.97 13.57
N GLN A 101 -6.26 -7.59 13.37
CA GLN A 101 -7.52 -7.08 13.91
C GLN A 101 -7.50 -6.98 15.43
N VAL A 102 -7.05 -8.06 16.10
CA VAL A 102 -6.95 -8.08 17.56
C VAL A 102 -5.99 -7.00 18.05
N PHE A 103 -4.84 -6.83 17.40
CA PHE A 103 -3.84 -5.82 17.77
C PHE A 103 -4.41 -4.40 17.78
N VAL A 104 -5.17 -4.01 16.74
CA VAL A 104 -5.79 -2.67 16.66
C VAL A 104 -6.79 -2.47 17.81
N CYS A 105 -7.56 -3.51 18.17
CA CYS A 105 -8.57 -3.44 19.21
C CYS A 105 -8.02 -3.50 20.65
N MET A 106 -6.80 -3.99 20.85
CA MET A 106 -6.16 -4.02 22.18
C MET A 106 -5.88 -2.60 22.68
N PHE A 107 -5.84 -2.40 24.00
CA PHE A 107 -5.33 -1.17 24.60
C PHE A 107 -3.79 -1.20 24.72
N ASN A 108 -3.16 -0.04 24.96
CA ASN A 108 -1.70 0.13 24.86
C ASN A 108 -0.88 -0.87 25.69
N GLU A 109 -1.26 -1.17 26.94
CA GLU A 109 -0.49 -2.11 27.78
C GLU A 109 -0.64 -3.55 27.29
N ALA A 110 -1.84 -3.96 26.89
CA ALA A 110 -2.05 -5.29 26.32
C ALA A 110 -1.27 -5.47 25.01
N ARG A 111 -1.17 -4.43 24.17
CA ARG A 111 -0.30 -4.46 22.98
C ARG A 111 1.17 -4.64 23.35
N ARG A 112 1.66 -3.92 24.37
CA ARG A 112 3.06 -4.05 24.83
C ARG A 112 3.34 -5.46 25.34
N GLU A 113 2.46 -6.01 26.17
CA GLU A 113 2.69 -7.35 26.72
C GLU A 113 2.60 -8.42 25.63
N TRP A 114 1.68 -8.26 24.68
CA TRP A 114 1.63 -9.13 23.50
C TRP A 114 2.94 -9.05 22.71
N LEU A 115 3.47 -7.86 22.41
CA LEU A 115 4.74 -7.71 21.70
C LEU A 115 5.93 -8.33 22.46
N ARG A 116 5.99 -8.15 23.79
CA ARG A 116 6.99 -8.81 24.65
C ARG A 116 6.91 -10.34 24.54
N SER A 117 5.70 -10.89 24.49
CA SER A 117 5.51 -12.34 24.37
C SER A 117 6.03 -12.92 23.05
N LEU A 118 6.12 -12.12 21.99
CA LEU A 118 6.62 -12.57 20.68
C LEU A 118 8.13 -12.79 20.65
N VAL A 119 8.87 -12.15 21.55
CA VAL A 119 10.34 -12.19 21.61
C VAL A 119 10.87 -12.98 22.79
N ARG A 120 10.00 -13.39 23.72
CA ARG A 120 10.37 -14.30 24.81
C ARG A 120 10.48 -15.74 24.27
N PRO A 121 11.48 -16.51 24.72
CA PRO A 121 11.58 -17.95 24.43
C PRO A 121 10.37 -18.74 24.89
#